data_AF-A0A141RF02-F1
#
_entry.id   AF-A0A141RF02-F1
#
_cell.length_a   1.000
_cell.length_b   1.000
_cell.length_c   1.000
_cell.angle_alpha   90.00
_cell.angle_beta   90.00
_cell.angle_gamma   90.00
#
_symmetry.space_group_name_H-M   'P 1'
#
loop_
_entity.id
_entity.type
_entity.pdbx_description
1 polymer ?
#
loop_
_entity_poly.entity_id
_entity_poly.type
_entity_poly.pdbx_seq_one_letter_code
_entity_poly.pdbx_strand_id
1 'polypeptide(L)' 'TVLDDVSFCRWLTTEIGVAAIPLSVFCADPFPHKLIRLCFAKQPATLLAAATRLCQL' A
#
# COMPACT_ATOMS: atom_id res chain seq x y z
N THR A 1 -10.50 10.28 -10.89
CA THR A 1 -10.45 8.89 -11.39
C THR A 1 -10.09 8.00 -10.24
N VAL A 2 -10.86 6.93 -9.98
CA VAL A 2 -10.55 5.99 -8.90
C VAL A 2 -9.40 5.09 -9.37
N LEU A 3 -8.29 5.04 -8.62
CA LEU A 3 -7.19 4.12 -8.90
C LEU A 3 -7.57 2.69 -8.47
N ASP A 4 -7.21 1.70 -9.28
CA ASP A 4 -7.10 0.30 -8.84
C ASP A 4 -5.95 0.11 -7.83
N ASP A 5 -5.89 -1.03 -7.16
CA ASP A 5 -4.91 -1.26 -6.09
C ASP A 5 -3.46 -1.33 -6.59
N VAL A 6 -3.21 -1.82 -7.82
CA VAL A 6 -1.88 -1.84 -8.45
C VAL A 6 -1.40 -0.41 -8.72
N SER A 7 -2.25 0.40 -9.34
CA SER A 7 -1.98 1.81 -9.62
C SER A 7 -1.80 2.60 -8.32
N PHE A 8 -2.61 2.33 -7.30
CA PHE A 8 -2.48 2.94 -5.99
C PHE A 8 -1.17 2.57 -5.29
N CYS A 9 -0.76 1.30 -5.29
CA CYS A 9 0.52 0.86 -4.71
C CYS A 9 1.73 1.53 -5.37
N ARG A 10 1.69 1.74 -6.71
CA ARG A 10 2.74 2.48 -7.42
C ARG A 10 2.80 3.94 -6.97
N TRP A 11 1.66 4.61 -6.91
CA TRP A 11 1.56 6.00 -6.43
C TRP A 11 2.03 6.13 -4.97
N LEU A 12 1.57 5.26 -4.08
CA LEU A 12 1.95 5.26 -2.67
C LEU A 12 3.47 5.08 -2.49
N THR A 13 4.10 4.25 -3.33
CA THR A 13 5.55 4.03 -3.28
C THR A 13 6.32 5.24 -3.80
N THR A 14 5.86 5.88 -4.86
CA THR A 14 6.58 6.96 -5.56
C THR A 14 6.36 8.33 -4.94
N GLU A 15 5.12 8.67 -4.61
CA GLU A 15 4.75 9.99 -4.09
C GLU A 15 4.82 10.07 -2.57
N ILE A 16 4.44 8.99 -1.88
CA ILE A 16 4.38 8.97 -0.40
C ILE A 16 5.59 8.27 0.20
N GLY A 17 6.30 7.44 -0.56
CA GLY A 17 7.45 6.68 -0.08
C GLY A 17 7.08 5.51 0.83
N VAL A 18 5.88 4.92 0.68
CA VAL A 18 5.47 3.73 1.42
C VAL A 18 5.15 2.60 0.45
N ALA A 19 5.98 1.57 0.42
CA ALA A 19 5.75 0.40 -0.41
C ALA A 19 4.66 -0.50 0.20
N ALA A 20 3.70 -0.90 -0.63
CA ALA A 20 2.64 -1.85 -0.29
C ALA A 20 2.48 -2.87 -1.42
N ILE A 21 1.80 -3.98 -1.14
CA ILE A 21 1.49 -4.99 -2.15
C ILE A 21 0.00 -4.89 -2.50
N PRO A 22 -0.38 -4.77 -3.78
CA PRO A 22 -1.80 -4.83 -4.19
C PRO A 22 -2.36 -6.21 -3.80
N LEU A 23 -3.60 -6.27 -3.30
CA LEU A 23 -4.17 -7.54 -2.87
C LEU A 23 -4.73 -8.34 -4.06
N SER A 24 -5.12 -7.66 -5.14
CA SER A 24 -5.63 -8.24 -6.38
C SER A 24 -4.69 -9.27 -7.00
N VAL A 25 -3.37 -9.14 -6.85
CA VAL A 25 -2.38 -10.08 -7.40
C VAL A 25 -2.42 -11.46 -6.73
N PHE A 26 -3.14 -11.60 -5.62
CA PHE A 26 -3.36 -12.88 -4.94
C PHE A 26 -4.71 -13.51 -5.31
N CYS A 27 -5.51 -12.87 -6.15
CA CYS A 27 -6.82 -13.35 -6.56
C CYS A 27 -6.77 -13.86 -8.02
N ALA A 28 -7.34 -15.04 -8.25
CA ALA A 28 -7.46 -15.59 -9.60
C ALA A 28 -8.57 -14.87 -10.40
N ASP A 29 -9.64 -14.47 -9.71
CA ASP A 29 -10.80 -13.77 -10.26
C ASP A 29 -10.72 -12.25 -10.03
N PRO A 30 -11.53 -11.44 -10.76
CA PRO A 30 -11.59 -10.00 -10.54
C PRO A 30 -11.80 -9.63 -9.07
N PHE A 31 -11.01 -8.66 -8.61
CA PHE A 31 -10.98 -8.22 -7.22
C PHE A 31 -11.51 -6.77 -7.11
N PRO A 32 -12.84 -6.56 -6.99
CA PRO A 32 -13.45 -5.23 -7.03
C PRO A 32 -13.36 -4.48 -5.68
N HIS A 33 -12.19 -4.56 -5.03
CA HIS A 33 -11.93 -3.94 -3.73
C HIS A 33 -10.70 -3.04 -3.79
N LYS A 34 -10.64 -2.08 -2.87
CA LYS A 34 -9.49 -1.17 -2.69
C LYS A 34 -8.71 -1.58 -1.45
N LEU A 35 -8.06 -2.73 -1.52
CA LEU A 35 -7.29 -3.28 -0.41
C LEU A 35 -5.84 -3.46 -0.82
N ILE A 36 -4.94 -3.12 0.10
CA ILE A 36 -3.50 -3.33 -0.03
C ILE A 36 -2.98 -4.07 1.20
N ARG A 37 -1.87 -4.78 1.03
CA ARG A 37 -1.20 -5.52 2.10
C ARG A 37 0.07 -4.81 2.55
N LEU A 38 0.16 -4.51 3.84
CA LEU A 38 1.36 -4.03 4.52
C LEU A 38 1.96 -5.14 5.40
N CYS A 39 3.29 -5.18 5.52
CA CYS A 39 4.00 -6.08 6.41
C CYS A 39 4.66 -5.28 7.53
N PHE A 40 4.27 -5.57 8.78
CA PHE A 40 4.75 -4.87 9.98
C PHE A 40 5.88 -5.59 10.71
N ALA A 41 6.36 -6.73 10.20
CA ALA A 41 7.57 -7.39 10.69
C ALA A 41 8.82 -6.60 10.24
N LYS A 42 9.02 -5.43 10.86
CA LYS A 42 10.06 -4.43 10.56
C LYS A 42 10.62 -3.87 11.86
N GLN A 43 11.74 -3.16 11.78
CA GLN A 43 12.27 -2.44 12.94
C GLN A 43 11.29 -1.33 13.37
N PRO A 44 11.21 -0.99 14.68
CA PRO A 44 10.30 0.05 15.18
C PRO A 44 10.47 1.39 14.46
N ALA A 45 11.72 1.78 14.13
CA ALA A 45 12.00 3.00 13.39
C ALA A 45 11.35 3.01 11.98
N THR A 46 11.33 1.87 11.30
CA THR A 46 10.64 1.73 10.00
C THR A 46 9.13 1.86 10.14
N LEU A 47 8.55 1.28 11.20
CA LEU A 47 7.11 1.35 11.46
C LEU A 47 6.68 2.79 11.76
N LEU A 48 7.44 3.51 12.59
CA LEU A 48 7.17 4.91 12.90
C LEU A 48 7.29 5.79 11.66
N ALA A 49 8.34 5.64 10.86
CA ALA A 49 8.52 6.41 9.62
C ALA A 49 7.37 6.17 8.62
N ALA A 50 6.92 4.92 8.47
CA ALA A 50 5.76 4.61 7.63
C ALA A 50 4.46 5.20 8.19
N ALA A 51 4.23 5.10 9.50
CA ALA A 51 3.04 5.66 10.16
C ALA A 51 2.97 7.18 9.98
N THR A 52 4.07 7.91 10.16
CA THR A 52 4.13 9.37 9.95
C THR A 52 3.70 9.75 8.52
N ARG A 53 4.14 9.01 7.51
CA ARG A 53 3.76 9.24 6.11
C ARG A 53 2.31 8.90 5.83
N LEU A 54 1.82 7.78 6.36
CA LEU A 54 0.45 7.30 6.14
C LEU A 54 -0.61 8.18 6.82
N CYS A 55 -0.31 8.75 7.99
CA CYS A 55 -1.24 9.63 8.71
C CYS A 55 -1.47 11.00 8.05
N GLN A 56 -0.78 11.31 6.94
CA GLN A 56 -0.92 12.56 6.20
C GLN A 56 -1.85 12.44 4.97
N LEU A 57 -2.37 11.23 4.69
CA LEU A 57 -3.15 10.90 3.50
C LEU A 57 -4.66 11.10 3.67
#